data_AF-A0A3B9QZU2-F1
#
_entry.id   AF-A0A3B9QZU2-F1
#
_cell.length_a   1.000
_cell.length_b   1.000
_cell.length_c   1.000
_cell.angle_alpha   90.00
_cell.angle_beta   90.00
_cell.angle_gamma   90.00
#
_symmetry.space_group_name_H-M   'P 1'
#
loop_
_entity.id
_entity.type
_entity.pdbx_description
1 polymer ?
#
loop_
_entity_poly.entity_id
_entity_poly.type
_entity_poly.pdbx_seq_one_letter_code
_entity_poly.pdbx_strand_id
1 'polypeptide(L)'
;AVTFTGSVAAFGKLQGILHSRPLMLPGRHLINLAIGLGCIWLGVLFVGSDSAGSALWPLLIMTGLAFIFGLHMVLAIGGADMPVVISMLNSYSGWAAAATGFMLANDLLIVTGALVGSSGAILSYIMCRAMNRRFLSVILGGFGGETSTSESSAIEGEAVAVSVDETVQLLSEAKSVVIVPGYGMAVAHAQHPVSELVKVLKERGVETRFAIHPVAGRMPGHMNVLLAEARVPYDVVLEMDEINSDLPDTDIVLVIGANDIVNPAAQDEPNSPIAGMPVLEVWKAETTIILKRSMATGYAGVDNPLFYRENSRMLFGDAKESISAVLAAL
;
A
#
# COMPACT_ATOMS: atom_id res chain seq x y z
N ALA A 1 19.90 8.12 13.72
CA ALA A 1 20.69 7.35 12.74
C ALA A 1 19.83 6.35 11.97
N VAL A 2 19.23 5.33 12.62
CA VAL A 2 18.37 4.32 11.97
C VAL A 2 17.28 4.95 11.10
N THR A 3 16.51 5.89 11.67
CA THR A 3 15.43 6.58 10.94
C THR A 3 15.94 7.34 9.71
N PHE A 4 17.12 7.94 9.80
CA PHE A 4 17.69 8.74 8.71
C PHE A 4 18.07 7.85 7.52
N THR A 5 18.93 6.85 7.71
CA THR A 5 19.34 5.96 6.60
C THR A 5 18.20 5.09 6.11
N GLY A 6 17.30 4.66 7.01
CA GLY A 6 16.08 3.96 6.64
C GLY A 6 15.20 4.80 5.71
N SER A 7 14.96 6.08 6.05
CA SER A 7 14.14 6.97 5.21
C SER A 7 14.80 7.30 3.88
N VAL A 8 16.13 7.47 3.83
CA VAL A 8 16.87 7.67 2.58
C VAL A 8 16.76 6.43 1.67
N ALA A 9 16.86 5.22 2.24
CA ALA A 9 16.70 3.97 1.49
C ALA A 9 15.26 3.80 0.99
N ALA A 10 14.26 4.12 1.82
CA ALA A 10 12.85 4.08 1.43
C ALA A 10 12.56 5.06 0.29
N PHE A 11 13.08 6.29 0.38
CA PHE A 11 13.02 7.29 -0.69
C PHE A 11 13.63 6.75 -1.98
N GLY A 12 14.85 6.21 -1.92
CA GLY A 12 15.53 5.67 -3.09
C GLY A 12 14.72 4.55 -3.78
N LYS A 13 14.04 3.69 -3.00
CA LYS A 13 13.18 2.63 -3.54
C LYS A 13 11.89 3.14 -4.18
N LEU A 14 11.24 4.13 -3.56
CA LEU A 14 9.99 4.70 -4.09
C LEU A 14 10.23 5.54 -5.34
N GLN A 15 11.35 6.26 -5.38
CA GLN A 15 11.76 7.06 -6.53
C GLN A 15 12.27 6.20 -7.71
N GLY A 16 12.54 4.91 -7.49
CA GLY A 16 13.10 4.01 -8.50
C GLY A 16 14.62 4.14 -8.70
N ILE A 17 15.32 4.88 -7.82
CA ILE A 17 16.79 4.96 -7.80
C ILE A 17 17.38 3.62 -7.32
N LEU A 18 16.73 2.98 -6.36
CA LEU A 18 17.06 1.67 -5.83
C LEU A 18 16.05 0.63 -6.31
N HIS A 19 16.51 -0.60 -6.51
CA HIS A 19 15.64 -1.71 -6.89
C HIS A 19 14.58 -1.97 -5.80
N SER A 20 13.32 -2.14 -6.22
CA SER A 20 12.19 -2.41 -5.32
C SER A 20 12.17 -3.86 -4.78
N ARG A 21 12.98 -4.76 -5.35
CA ARG A 21 13.11 -6.14 -4.84
C ARG A 21 13.86 -6.15 -3.49
N PRO A 22 13.46 -7.02 -2.55
CA PRO A 22 14.15 -7.13 -1.27
C PRO A 22 15.59 -7.65 -1.47
N LEU A 23 16.56 -6.99 -0.83
CA LEU A 23 17.94 -7.45 -0.79
C LEU A 23 18.08 -8.56 0.26
N MET A 24 18.28 -9.80 -0.18
CA MET A 24 18.41 -10.96 0.70
C MET A 24 19.88 -11.28 0.96
N LEU A 25 20.42 -10.77 2.07
CA LEU A 25 21.77 -11.13 2.53
C LEU A 25 21.76 -12.45 3.32
N PRO A 26 22.76 -13.34 3.12
CA PRO A 26 22.86 -14.57 3.89
C PRO A 26 23.04 -14.25 5.38
N GLY A 27 22.24 -14.87 6.25
CA GLY A 27 22.32 -14.65 7.70
C GLY A 27 21.86 -13.27 8.17
N ARG A 28 21.03 -12.54 7.38
CA ARG A 28 20.53 -11.19 7.73
C ARG A 28 20.02 -11.03 9.16
N HIS A 29 19.34 -12.05 9.71
CA HIS A 29 18.79 -12.01 11.07
C HIS A 29 19.92 -12.04 12.10
N LEU A 30 20.97 -12.83 11.86
CA LEU A 30 22.16 -12.87 12.69
C LEU A 30 22.92 -11.54 12.62
N ILE A 31 23.06 -10.95 11.43
CA ILE A 31 23.68 -9.62 11.25
C ILE A 31 22.90 -8.56 12.04
N ASN A 32 21.57 -8.53 11.91
CA ASN A 32 20.72 -7.59 12.63
C ASN A 32 20.81 -7.78 14.14
N LEU A 33 20.81 -9.03 14.61
CA LEU A 33 20.96 -9.35 16.04
C LEU A 33 22.33 -8.93 16.57
N ALA A 34 23.41 -9.21 15.81
CA ALA A 34 24.76 -8.83 16.18
C ALA A 34 24.92 -7.31 16.27
N ILE A 35 24.35 -6.56 15.32
CA ILE A 35 24.34 -5.09 15.38
C ILE A 35 23.55 -4.61 16.60
N GLY A 36 22.38 -5.18 16.87
CA GLY A 36 21.57 -4.82 18.05
C GLY A 36 22.30 -5.04 19.37
N LEU A 37 22.91 -6.22 19.54
CA LEU A 37 23.72 -6.55 20.72
C LEU A 37 24.96 -5.66 20.83
N GLY A 38 25.60 -5.36 19.70
CA GLY A 38 26.73 -4.43 19.63
C GLY A 38 26.34 -3.01 20.09
N CYS A 39 25.19 -2.51 19.67
CA CYS A 39 24.66 -1.21 20.13
C CYS A 39 24.38 -1.20 21.63
N ILE A 40 23.80 -2.27 22.19
CA ILE A 40 23.56 -2.39 23.64
C ILE A 40 24.89 -2.36 24.40
N TRP A 41 25.86 -3.17 23.97
CA TRP A 41 27.18 -3.24 24.60
C TRP A 41 27.91 -1.89 24.56
N LEU A 42 27.91 -1.20 23.41
CA LEU A 42 28.47 0.14 23.28
C LEU A 42 27.74 1.17 24.13
N GLY A 43 26.42 1.03 24.31
CA GLY A 43 25.63 1.85 25.23
C GLY A 43 26.06 1.68 26.68
N VAL A 44 26.33 0.45 27.13
CA VAL A 44 26.87 0.19 28.48
C VAL A 44 28.25 0.81 28.65
N LEU A 45 29.13 0.67 27.65
CA LEU A 45 30.45 1.32 27.67
C LEU A 45 30.37 2.85 27.70
N PHE A 46 29.42 3.42 26.97
CA PHE A 46 29.18 4.87 26.97
C PHE A 46 28.77 5.37 28.36
N VAL A 47 27.80 4.71 29.01
CA VAL A 47 27.32 5.09 30.34
C VAL A 47 28.38 4.88 31.42
N GLY A 48 29.19 3.82 31.30
CA GLY A 48 30.27 3.51 32.23
C GLY A 48 31.59 4.26 31.98
N SER A 49 31.64 5.22 31.05
CA SER A 49 32.86 5.94 30.71
C SER A 49 33.15 7.10 31.67
N ASP A 50 34.36 7.14 32.22
CA ASP A 50 34.78 8.18 33.19
C ASP A 50 35.12 9.54 32.56
N SER A 51 35.33 9.59 31.24
CA SER A 51 35.70 10.82 30.53
C SER A 51 34.91 11.00 29.24
N ALA A 52 34.73 12.26 28.83
CA ALA A 52 34.08 12.59 27.56
C ALA A 52 34.83 11.99 26.35
N GLY A 53 36.17 11.91 26.43
CA GLY A 53 37.00 11.32 25.38
C GLY A 53 36.79 9.81 25.22
N SER A 54 36.65 9.08 26.34
CA SER A 54 36.36 7.65 26.32
C SER A 54 34.91 7.34 25.91
N ALA A 55 33.96 8.23 26.24
CA ALA A 55 32.55 8.07 25.86
C ALA A 55 32.28 8.36 24.37
N LEU A 56 33.06 9.27 23.76
CA LEU A 56 32.82 9.68 22.37
C LEU A 56 32.97 8.52 21.36
N TRP A 57 33.97 7.66 21.54
CA TRP A 57 34.21 6.54 20.62
C TRP A 57 33.07 5.52 20.60
N PRO A 58 32.58 4.98 21.74
CA PRO A 58 31.40 4.13 21.78
C PRO A 58 30.17 4.78 21.12
N LEU A 59 29.95 6.07 21.36
CA LEU A 59 28.83 6.82 20.75
C LEU A 59 28.95 6.89 19.22
N LEU A 60 30.13 7.21 18.70
CA LEU A 60 30.37 7.31 17.25
C LEU A 60 30.24 5.95 16.56
N ILE A 61 30.81 4.89 17.16
CA ILE A 61 30.71 3.53 16.62
C ILE A 61 29.25 3.07 16.63
N MET A 62 28.52 3.28 17.73
CA MET A 62 27.10 2.95 17.85
C MET A 62 26.28 3.71 16.79
N THR A 63 26.60 4.98 16.55
CA THR A 63 25.95 5.81 15.52
C THR A 63 26.20 5.23 14.12
N GLY A 64 27.43 4.83 13.81
CA GLY A 64 27.79 4.16 12.56
C GLY A 64 27.05 2.84 12.36
N LEU A 65 27.00 1.98 13.40
CA LEU A 65 26.23 0.74 13.38
C LEU A 65 24.75 0.98 13.16
N ALA A 66 24.17 2.00 13.81
CA ALA A 66 22.78 2.38 13.62
C ALA A 66 22.48 2.88 12.19
N PHE A 67 23.43 3.56 11.53
CA PHE A 67 23.28 3.93 10.12
C PHE A 67 23.25 2.68 9.22
N ILE A 68 24.18 1.75 9.42
CA ILE A 68 24.24 0.49 8.68
C ILE A 68 22.95 -0.32 8.90
N PHE A 69 22.49 -0.40 10.15
CA PHE A 69 21.27 -1.11 10.51
C PHE A 69 20.04 -0.53 9.81
N GLY A 70 19.86 0.79 9.84
CA GLY A 70 18.73 1.44 9.18
C GLY A 70 18.70 1.19 7.67
N LEU A 71 19.87 1.25 7.03
CA LEU A 71 20.00 0.95 5.60
C LEU A 71 19.68 -0.52 5.31
N HIS A 72 20.32 -1.45 6.03
CA HIS A 72 20.15 -2.88 5.86
C HIS A 72 18.70 -3.33 6.07
N MET A 73 18.06 -2.84 7.14
CA MET A 73 16.67 -3.17 7.48
C MET A 73 15.71 -2.78 6.35
N VAL A 74 15.81 -1.56 5.81
CA VAL A 74 14.90 -1.10 4.75
C VAL A 74 15.23 -1.73 3.39
N LEU A 75 16.51 -2.00 3.11
CA LEU A 75 16.91 -2.70 1.88
C LEU A 75 16.37 -4.14 1.82
N ALA A 76 16.25 -4.81 2.97
CA ALA A 76 15.70 -6.17 3.07
C ALA A 76 14.18 -6.26 2.87
N ILE A 77 13.46 -5.13 2.86
CA ILE A 77 11.99 -5.10 2.72
C ILE A 77 11.63 -4.83 1.25
N GLY A 78 10.62 -5.52 0.71
CA GLY A 78 10.15 -5.27 -0.66
C GLY A 78 9.48 -3.91 -0.81
N GLY A 79 9.35 -3.41 -2.04
CA GLY A 79 8.56 -2.21 -2.37
C GLY A 79 7.11 -2.16 -1.82
N ALA A 80 6.59 -3.27 -1.31
CA ALA A 80 5.16 -3.58 -1.14
C ALA A 80 4.40 -2.88 -0.02
N ASP A 81 4.76 -2.94 1.26
CA ASP A 81 6.07 -3.13 1.89
C ASP A 81 6.53 -1.76 2.36
N MET A 82 6.94 -0.92 1.42
CA MET A 82 7.44 0.41 1.71
C MET A 82 6.45 1.32 2.46
N PRO A 83 5.13 1.31 2.18
CA PRO A 83 4.21 2.17 2.90
C PRO A 83 4.21 1.90 4.43
N VAL A 84 4.31 0.63 4.83
CA VAL A 84 4.42 0.25 6.26
C VAL A 84 5.75 0.73 6.84
N VAL A 85 6.85 0.61 6.08
CA VAL A 85 8.17 1.08 6.49
C VAL A 85 8.17 2.59 6.73
N ILE A 86 7.53 3.38 5.86
CA ILE A 86 7.41 4.84 6.03
C ILE A 86 6.70 5.17 7.34
N SER A 87 5.56 4.52 7.60
CA SER A 87 4.80 4.73 8.83
C SER A 87 5.60 4.33 10.07
N MET A 88 6.38 3.25 9.98
CA MET A 88 7.22 2.81 11.08
C MET A 88 8.39 3.77 11.36
N LEU A 89 9.05 4.25 10.30
CA LEU A 89 10.12 5.24 10.43
C LEU A 89 9.58 6.57 10.97
N ASN A 90 8.33 6.92 10.66
CA ASN A 90 7.63 8.06 11.28
C ASN A 90 7.37 7.85 12.78
N SER A 91 7.08 6.62 13.21
CA SER A 91 7.04 6.32 14.65
C SER A 91 8.41 6.51 15.30
N TYR A 92 9.48 6.02 14.66
CA TYR A 92 10.85 6.15 15.18
C TYR A 92 11.34 7.60 15.27
N SER A 93 10.96 8.47 14.33
CA SER A 93 11.27 9.91 14.45
C SER A 93 10.57 10.53 15.66
N GLY A 94 9.31 10.15 15.93
CA GLY A 94 8.58 10.57 17.13
C GLY A 94 9.26 10.15 18.44
N TRP A 95 9.63 8.86 18.57
CA TRP A 95 10.34 8.37 19.76
C TRP A 95 11.72 9.01 19.93
N ALA A 96 12.44 9.28 18.84
CA ALA A 96 13.71 10.01 18.89
C ALA A 96 13.52 11.47 19.34
N ALA A 97 12.44 12.13 18.93
CA ALA A 97 12.09 13.48 19.38
C ALA A 97 11.74 13.48 20.88
N ALA A 98 10.98 12.48 21.36
CA ALA A 98 10.67 12.34 22.78
C ALA A 98 11.92 12.11 23.63
N ALA A 99 12.85 11.24 23.19
CA ALA A 99 14.13 11.02 23.85
C ALA A 99 14.98 12.31 23.91
N THR A 100 14.98 13.10 22.83
CA THR A 100 15.63 14.42 22.80
C THR A 100 14.95 15.38 23.79
N GLY A 101 13.63 15.32 23.91
CA GLY A 101 12.86 16.08 24.90
C GLY A 101 13.27 15.77 26.33
N PHE A 102 13.45 14.48 26.69
CA PHE A 102 13.98 14.09 28.00
C PHE A 102 15.40 14.62 28.23
N MET A 103 16.27 14.53 27.23
CA MET A 103 17.65 15.04 27.32
C MET A 103 17.70 16.56 27.57
N LEU A 104 16.77 17.31 26.97
CA LEU A 104 16.69 18.77 27.08
C LEU A 104 15.74 19.26 28.18
N ALA A 105 15.12 18.34 28.95
CA ALA A 105 14.05 18.64 29.90
C ALA A 105 12.93 19.53 29.29
N ASN A 106 12.51 19.20 28.06
CA ASN A 106 11.50 19.95 27.31
C ASN A 106 10.22 19.13 27.13
N ASP A 107 9.20 19.47 27.92
CA ASP A 107 7.90 18.78 27.92
C ASP A 107 7.19 18.82 26.57
N LEU A 108 7.30 19.92 25.82
CA LEU A 108 6.69 20.04 24.50
C LEU A 108 7.26 18.99 23.53
N LEU A 109 8.58 18.80 23.54
CA LEU A 109 9.23 17.78 22.70
C LEU A 109 8.86 16.36 23.14
N ILE A 110 8.72 16.13 24.45
CA ILE A 110 8.29 14.83 24.98
C ILE A 110 6.86 14.51 24.50
N VAL A 111 5.92 15.44 24.69
CA VAL A 111 4.51 15.25 24.34
C VAL A 111 4.32 15.12 22.82
N THR A 112 4.92 16.02 22.04
CA THR A 112 4.81 15.96 20.57
C THR A 112 5.50 14.73 19.99
N GLY A 113 6.68 14.36 20.50
CA GLY A 113 7.38 13.15 20.11
C GLY A 113 6.57 11.88 20.40
N ALA A 114 5.99 11.77 21.59
CA ALA A 114 5.14 10.64 21.97
C ALA A 114 3.89 10.54 21.09
N LEU A 115 3.22 11.67 20.79
CA LEU A 115 2.05 11.72 19.91
C LEU A 115 2.38 11.21 18.49
N VAL A 116 3.48 11.70 17.91
CA VAL A 116 3.94 11.26 16.58
C VAL A 116 4.35 9.78 16.61
N GLY A 117 5.06 9.37 17.67
CA GLY A 117 5.51 8.00 17.89
C GLY A 117 4.35 7.01 17.93
N SER A 118 3.34 7.27 18.76
CA SER A 118 2.16 6.42 18.88
C SER A 118 1.32 6.39 17.62
N SER A 119 1.12 7.54 16.96
CA SER A 119 0.35 7.64 15.71
C SER A 119 0.98 6.79 14.60
N GLY A 120 2.30 6.89 14.39
CA GLY A 120 3.00 6.06 13.41
C GLY A 120 2.93 4.56 13.71
N ALA A 121 3.00 4.17 14.99
CA ALA A 121 2.89 2.77 15.38
C ALA A 121 1.49 2.19 15.12
N ILE A 122 0.44 2.92 15.49
CA ILE A 122 -0.97 2.53 15.25
C ILE A 122 -1.24 2.42 13.75
N LEU A 123 -0.80 3.42 12.98
CA LEU A 123 -0.99 3.41 11.53
C LEU A 123 -0.28 2.21 10.88
N SER A 124 0.97 1.94 11.28
CA SER A 124 1.71 0.75 10.81
C SER A 124 0.98 -0.55 11.12
N TYR A 125 0.39 -0.67 12.32
CA TYR A 125 -0.40 -1.83 12.71
C TYR A 125 -1.66 -2.01 11.86
N ILE A 126 -2.43 -0.93 11.64
CA ILE A 126 -3.64 -0.96 10.81
C ILE A 126 -3.29 -1.37 9.38
N MET A 127 -2.21 -0.83 8.81
CA MET A 127 -1.75 -1.20 7.47
C MET A 127 -1.34 -2.68 7.39
N CYS A 128 -0.55 -3.18 8.35
CA CYS A 128 -0.19 -4.59 8.41
C CYS A 128 -1.43 -5.49 8.46
N ARG A 129 -2.41 -5.16 9.30
CA ARG A 129 -3.66 -5.90 9.41
C ARG A 129 -4.47 -5.87 8.10
N ALA A 130 -4.56 -4.71 7.44
CA ALA A 130 -5.26 -4.57 6.17
C ALA A 130 -4.58 -5.35 5.01
N MET A 131 -3.28 -5.63 5.11
CA MET A 131 -2.55 -6.49 4.17
C MET A 131 -2.56 -7.97 4.58
N ASN A 132 -3.27 -8.34 5.66
CA ASN A 132 -3.17 -9.64 6.34
C ASN A 132 -1.73 -10.10 6.64
N ARG A 133 -0.88 -9.15 7.09
CA ARG A 133 0.52 -9.41 7.44
C ARG A 133 0.77 -9.18 8.91
N ARG A 134 1.61 -10.01 9.51
CA ARG A 134 2.07 -9.81 10.88
C ARG A 134 3.08 -8.67 10.90
N PHE A 135 2.89 -7.70 11.80
CA PHE A 135 3.79 -6.56 11.94
C PHE A 135 5.27 -6.96 12.11
N LEU A 136 5.52 -8.02 12.89
CA LEU A 136 6.88 -8.52 13.13
C LEU A 136 7.51 -9.16 11.87
N SER A 137 6.70 -9.78 10.99
CA SER A 137 7.23 -10.37 9.76
C SER A 137 7.67 -9.29 8.77
N VAL A 138 6.95 -8.18 8.69
CA VAL A 138 7.33 -7.03 7.85
C VAL A 138 8.65 -6.40 8.33
N ILE A 139 8.81 -6.20 9.64
CA ILE A 139 10.02 -5.59 10.23
C ILE A 139 11.25 -6.48 10.08
N LEU A 140 11.10 -7.78 10.26
CA LEU A 140 12.21 -8.73 10.13
C LEU A 140 12.58 -9.01 8.65
N GLY A 141 11.96 -8.31 7.69
CA GLY A 141 12.13 -8.57 6.24
C GLY A 141 11.59 -9.93 5.81
N GLY A 142 10.78 -10.56 6.65
CA GLY A 142 10.28 -11.92 6.53
C GLY A 142 9.09 -12.00 5.58
N PHE A 143 9.35 -11.90 4.28
CA PHE A 143 8.73 -12.84 3.37
C PHE A 143 9.46 -14.18 3.46
N GLY A 144 8.67 -15.23 3.64
CA GLY A 144 8.91 -16.63 3.29
C GLY A 144 10.36 -17.04 3.10
N GLY A 145 10.95 -17.58 4.17
CA GLY A 145 11.92 -18.67 4.04
C GLY A 145 11.27 -20.00 3.66
N GLU A 146 9.96 -20.01 3.42
CA GLU A 146 9.29 -21.05 2.65
C GLU A 146 8.75 -20.34 1.41
N THR A 147 9.48 -20.47 0.32
CA THR A 147 8.84 -20.63 -0.98
C THR A 147 7.90 -21.82 -0.82
N SER A 148 6.66 -21.56 -0.42
CA SER A 148 5.61 -22.41 -0.94
C SER A 148 5.65 -22.15 -2.44
N THR A 149 6.39 -23.02 -3.12
CA THR A 149 6.26 -23.32 -4.54
C THR A 149 4.85 -23.85 -4.73
N SER A 150 3.86 -22.98 -4.51
CA SER A 150 2.48 -23.23 -4.82
C SER A 150 2.41 -22.85 -6.28
N GLU A 151 2.42 -23.86 -7.15
CA GLU A 151 1.85 -23.71 -8.48
C GLU A 151 0.50 -23.03 -8.27
N SER A 152 0.40 -21.74 -8.62
CA SER A 152 -0.90 -21.10 -8.76
C SER A 152 -1.65 -21.98 -9.73
N SER A 153 -2.81 -22.50 -9.30
CA SER A 153 -3.73 -23.24 -10.17
C SER A 153 -3.80 -22.51 -11.50
N ALA A 154 -3.50 -23.21 -12.60
CA ALA A 154 -3.58 -22.62 -13.93
C ALA A 154 -4.99 -22.03 -14.07
N ILE A 155 -5.07 -20.71 -14.20
CA ILE A 155 -6.37 -20.05 -14.30
C ILE A 155 -6.96 -20.44 -15.64
N GLU A 156 -8.02 -21.25 -15.60
CA GLU A 156 -8.80 -21.62 -16.77
C GLU A 156 -9.81 -20.51 -17.06
N GLY A 157 -9.74 -19.94 -18.26
CA GLY A 157 -10.68 -18.93 -18.74
C GLY A 157 -10.07 -18.00 -19.77
N GLU A 158 -10.91 -17.35 -20.56
CA GLU A 158 -10.51 -16.29 -21.48
C GLU A 158 -10.98 -14.94 -20.94
N ALA A 159 -10.07 -13.97 -20.90
CA ALA A 159 -10.40 -12.62 -20.46
C ALA A 159 -11.20 -11.91 -21.56
N VAL A 160 -12.46 -11.58 -21.27
CA VAL A 160 -13.36 -10.92 -22.23
C VAL A 160 -13.03 -9.43 -22.30
N ALA A 161 -12.47 -8.99 -23.43
CA ALA A 161 -12.22 -7.58 -23.68
C ALA A 161 -13.52 -6.82 -23.98
N VAL A 162 -13.58 -5.54 -23.59
CA VAL A 162 -14.69 -4.63 -23.90
C VAL A 162 -14.14 -3.34 -24.52
N SER A 163 -14.88 -2.80 -25.47
CA SER A 163 -14.57 -1.52 -26.11
C SER A 163 -15.05 -0.32 -25.28
N VAL A 164 -14.59 0.88 -25.65
CA VAL A 164 -15.08 2.13 -25.03
C VAL A 164 -16.57 2.31 -25.29
N ASP A 165 -17.04 2.03 -26.50
CA ASP A 165 -18.45 2.21 -26.87
C ASP A 165 -19.37 1.26 -26.10
N GLU A 166 -18.98 -0.02 -25.96
CA GLU A 166 -19.71 -0.98 -25.13
C GLU A 166 -19.69 -0.58 -23.64
N THR A 167 -18.56 -0.05 -23.16
CA THR A 167 -18.46 0.46 -21.78
C THR A 167 -19.42 1.62 -21.53
N VAL A 168 -19.55 2.54 -22.49
CA VAL A 168 -20.50 3.66 -22.44
C VAL A 168 -21.93 3.16 -22.43
N GLN A 169 -22.25 2.15 -23.25
CA GLN A 169 -23.57 1.55 -23.28
C GLN A 169 -23.93 0.96 -21.91
N LEU A 170 -23.04 0.13 -21.34
CA LEU A 170 -23.23 -0.46 -20.02
C LEU A 170 -23.44 0.64 -18.95
N LEU A 171 -22.57 1.65 -18.92
CA LEU A 171 -22.68 2.76 -17.96
C LEU A 171 -23.94 3.60 -18.14
N SER A 172 -24.50 3.68 -19.35
CA SER A 172 -25.73 4.44 -19.64
C SER A 172 -26.99 3.70 -19.21
N GLU A 173 -26.94 2.36 -19.16
CA GLU A 173 -28.06 1.50 -18.74
C GLU A 173 -28.07 1.26 -17.22
N ALA A 174 -26.95 1.51 -16.54
CA ALA A 174 -26.79 1.32 -15.11
C ALA A 174 -27.55 2.37 -14.27
N LYS A 175 -28.06 1.95 -13.12
CA LYS A 175 -28.66 2.78 -12.08
C LYS A 175 -27.71 2.99 -10.90
N SER A 176 -26.82 2.02 -10.64
CA SER A 176 -25.82 2.10 -9.59
C SER A 176 -24.42 1.76 -10.11
N VAL A 177 -23.45 2.64 -9.81
CA VAL A 177 -22.05 2.50 -10.22
C VAL A 177 -21.12 2.69 -9.04
N VAL A 178 -20.26 1.71 -8.79
CA VAL A 178 -19.20 1.80 -7.77
C VAL A 178 -17.83 1.86 -8.44
N ILE A 179 -17.04 2.87 -8.09
CA ILE A 179 -15.69 3.07 -8.64
C ILE A 179 -14.67 2.58 -7.62
N VAL A 180 -13.78 1.68 -8.04
CA VAL A 180 -12.66 1.17 -7.23
C VAL A 180 -11.34 1.74 -7.75
N PRO A 181 -10.83 2.85 -7.17
CA PRO A 181 -9.57 3.43 -7.59
C PRO A 181 -8.38 2.64 -7.05
N GLY A 182 -7.42 2.37 -7.93
CA GLY A 182 -6.14 1.76 -7.58
C GLY A 182 -4.93 2.64 -7.92
N TYR A 183 -3.73 2.11 -7.67
CA TYR A 183 -2.49 2.83 -7.95
C TYR A 183 -2.32 3.20 -9.43
N GLY A 184 -2.87 2.40 -10.36
CA GLY A 184 -2.82 2.72 -11.78
C GLY A 184 -3.55 4.03 -12.13
N MET A 185 -4.63 4.38 -11.42
CA MET A 185 -5.30 5.68 -11.58
C MET A 185 -4.38 6.84 -11.22
N ALA A 186 -3.63 6.70 -10.11
CA ALA A 186 -2.67 7.71 -9.66
C ALA A 186 -1.50 7.88 -10.63
N VAL A 187 -0.95 6.77 -11.14
CA VAL A 187 0.16 6.80 -12.11
C VAL A 187 -0.23 7.48 -13.41
N ALA A 188 -1.47 7.28 -13.87
CA ALA A 188 -1.98 7.93 -15.09
C ALA A 188 -2.48 9.37 -14.86
N HIS A 189 -2.51 9.85 -13.62
CA HIS A 189 -3.14 11.12 -13.24
C HIS A 189 -4.61 11.23 -13.72
N ALA A 190 -5.36 10.14 -13.55
CA ALA A 190 -6.73 10.00 -14.04
C ALA A 190 -7.81 10.49 -13.05
N GLN A 191 -7.43 10.99 -11.86
CA GLN A 191 -8.38 11.40 -10.82
C GLN A 191 -9.34 12.52 -11.26
N HIS A 192 -8.90 13.45 -12.11
CA HIS A 192 -9.76 14.53 -12.61
C HIS A 192 -10.81 14.04 -13.62
N PRO A 193 -10.44 13.28 -14.68
CA PRO A 193 -11.42 12.63 -15.55
C PRO A 193 -12.41 11.74 -14.80
N VAL A 194 -11.96 10.99 -13.79
CA VAL A 194 -12.85 10.13 -12.99
C VAL A 194 -13.84 10.96 -12.17
N SER A 195 -13.40 12.08 -11.57
CA SER A 195 -14.28 13.02 -10.87
C SER A 195 -15.33 13.64 -11.82
N GLU A 196 -14.96 13.92 -13.06
CA GLU A 196 -15.87 14.42 -14.09
C GLU A 196 -16.88 13.37 -14.55
N LEU A 197 -16.43 12.13 -14.77
CA LEU A 197 -17.28 10.98 -15.07
C LEU A 197 -18.37 10.80 -13.99
N VAL A 198 -17.99 10.86 -12.72
CA VAL A 198 -18.94 10.75 -11.60
C VAL A 198 -19.99 11.86 -11.63
N LYS A 199 -19.60 13.09 -12.00
CA LYS A 199 -20.55 14.19 -12.12
C LYS A 199 -21.55 13.95 -13.24
N VAL A 200 -21.07 13.54 -14.42
CA VAL A 200 -21.94 13.23 -15.57
C VAL A 200 -22.91 12.09 -15.25
N LEU A 201 -22.45 11.02 -14.60
CA LEU A 201 -23.30 9.91 -14.16
C LEU A 201 -24.35 10.37 -13.13
N LYS A 202 -23.96 11.18 -12.15
CA LYS A 202 -24.90 11.75 -11.17
C LYS A 202 -25.94 12.68 -11.81
N GLU A 203 -25.56 13.49 -12.80
CA GLU A 203 -26.49 14.35 -13.54
C GLU A 203 -27.53 13.53 -14.32
N ARG A 204 -27.20 12.29 -14.70
CA ARG A 204 -28.13 11.32 -15.31
C ARG A 204 -28.96 10.54 -14.30
N GLY A 205 -28.80 10.80 -13.00
CA GLY A 205 -29.52 10.13 -11.93
C GLY A 205 -28.96 8.77 -11.54
N VAL A 206 -27.72 8.44 -11.95
CA VAL A 206 -27.04 7.20 -11.57
C VAL A 206 -26.41 7.37 -10.18
N GLU A 207 -26.70 6.45 -9.27
CA GLU A 207 -26.08 6.42 -7.94
C GLU A 207 -24.60 6.05 -8.09
N THR A 208 -23.71 7.03 -7.90
CA THR A 208 -22.26 6.83 -8.09
C THR A 208 -21.49 7.00 -6.79
N ARG A 209 -20.77 5.96 -6.38
CA ARG A 209 -19.99 5.89 -5.11
C ARG A 209 -18.56 5.41 -5.38
N PHE A 210 -17.64 5.73 -4.48
CA PHE A 210 -16.26 5.23 -4.49
C PHE A 210 -16.06 4.21 -3.38
N ALA A 211 -15.39 3.09 -3.70
CA ALA A 211 -14.97 2.09 -2.73
C ALA A 211 -13.46 2.17 -2.51
N ILE A 212 -13.04 2.60 -1.31
CA ILE A 212 -11.62 2.74 -0.98
C ILE A 212 -11.15 1.54 -0.19
N HIS A 213 -10.15 0.85 -0.72
CA HIS A 213 -9.41 -0.14 0.04
C HIS A 213 -8.34 0.55 0.91
N PRO A 214 -8.18 0.20 2.20
CA PRO A 214 -7.23 0.86 3.11
C PRO A 214 -5.76 0.89 2.67
N VAL A 215 -5.35 0.00 1.76
CA VAL A 215 -3.96 -0.11 1.26
C VAL A 215 -3.86 0.23 -0.23
N ALA A 216 -4.91 0.82 -0.82
CA ALA A 216 -4.88 1.29 -2.19
C ALA A 216 -3.81 2.38 -2.37
N GLY A 217 -2.86 2.14 -3.27
CA GLY A 217 -1.80 3.10 -3.61
C GLY A 217 -0.42 2.75 -3.05
N ARG A 218 0.29 3.78 -2.58
CA ARG A 218 1.70 3.71 -2.11
C ARG A 218 1.91 4.48 -0.79
N MET A 219 0.85 5.03 -0.22
CA MET A 219 0.85 5.68 1.08
C MET A 219 -0.54 5.49 1.72
N PRO A 220 -0.65 5.54 3.05
CA PRO A 220 -1.95 5.53 3.72
C PRO A 220 -2.83 6.67 3.22
N GLY A 221 -4.09 6.35 2.91
CA GLY A 221 -5.04 7.33 2.39
C GLY A 221 -4.68 7.93 1.03
N HIS A 222 -3.80 7.28 0.24
CA HIS A 222 -3.34 7.82 -1.05
C HIS A 222 -4.52 8.18 -1.97
N MET A 223 -5.51 7.28 -2.08
CA MET A 223 -6.66 7.52 -2.94
C MET A 223 -7.55 8.63 -2.38
N ASN A 224 -7.79 8.69 -1.07
CA ASN A 224 -8.60 9.74 -0.45
C ASN A 224 -8.01 11.13 -0.73
N VAL A 225 -6.69 11.29 -0.65
CA VAL A 225 -6.02 12.57 -0.95
C VAL A 225 -6.17 12.95 -2.42
N LEU A 226 -5.98 12.01 -3.36
CA LEU A 226 -6.13 12.30 -4.79
C LEU A 226 -7.57 12.62 -5.19
N LEU A 227 -8.54 11.95 -4.58
CA LEU A 227 -9.96 12.25 -4.79
C LEU A 227 -10.34 13.62 -4.21
N ALA A 228 -9.79 13.98 -3.05
CA ALA A 228 -9.96 15.30 -2.47
C ALA A 228 -9.33 16.40 -3.35
N GLU A 229 -8.14 16.16 -3.91
CA GLU A 229 -7.52 17.05 -4.90
C GLU A 229 -8.40 17.22 -6.15
N ALA A 230 -9.03 16.13 -6.61
CA ALA A 230 -10.01 16.14 -7.69
C ALA A 230 -11.40 16.69 -7.29
N ARG A 231 -11.53 17.22 -6.06
CA ARG A 231 -12.76 17.80 -5.48
C ARG A 231 -13.94 16.84 -5.48
N VAL A 232 -13.69 15.55 -5.26
CA VAL A 232 -14.74 14.57 -5.05
C VAL A 232 -15.32 14.80 -3.65
N PRO A 233 -16.66 14.94 -3.52
CA PRO A 233 -17.32 15.05 -2.22
C PRO A 233 -17.08 13.81 -1.34
N TYR A 234 -16.78 14.00 -0.06
CA TYR A 234 -16.44 12.89 0.86
C TYR A 234 -17.62 11.96 1.17
N ASP A 235 -18.86 12.43 1.04
CA ASP A 235 -20.09 11.66 1.27
C ASP A 235 -20.26 10.47 0.31
N VAL A 236 -19.62 10.52 -0.85
CA VAL A 236 -19.62 9.42 -1.81
C VAL A 236 -18.34 8.60 -1.80
N VAL A 237 -17.43 8.86 -0.87
CA VAL A 237 -16.19 8.11 -0.69
C VAL A 237 -16.36 7.22 0.53
N LEU A 238 -16.56 5.92 0.28
CA LEU A 238 -16.82 4.93 1.32
C LEU A 238 -15.61 4.02 1.50
N GLU A 239 -15.36 3.64 2.75
CA GLU A 239 -14.32 2.66 3.07
C GLU A 239 -14.80 1.24 2.75
N MET A 240 -13.88 0.32 2.51
CA MET A 240 -14.18 -1.06 2.11
C MET A 240 -15.21 -1.77 3.01
N ASP A 241 -15.12 -1.58 4.33
CA ASP A 241 -16.02 -2.21 5.31
C ASP A 241 -17.45 -1.66 5.23
N GLU A 242 -17.64 -0.46 4.67
CA GLU A 242 -18.94 0.21 4.55
C GLU A 242 -19.66 -0.15 3.25
N ILE A 243 -18.92 -0.45 2.18
CA ILE A 243 -19.47 -0.63 0.82
C ILE A 243 -19.52 -2.08 0.36
N ASN A 244 -18.74 -3.00 0.95
CA ASN A 244 -18.71 -4.40 0.51
C ASN A 244 -20.10 -5.10 0.58
N SER A 245 -20.95 -4.73 1.55
CA SER A 245 -22.32 -5.25 1.66
C SER A 245 -23.24 -4.86 0.51
N ASP A 246 -22.91 -3.77 -0.19
CA ASP A 246 -23.76 -3.15 -1.20
C ASP A 246 -23.36 -3.59 -2.62
N LEU A 247 -22.18 -4.19 -2.78
CA LEU A 247 -21.69 -4.69 -4.07
C LEU A 247 -22.63 -5.71 -4.74
N PRO A 248 -23.31 -6.63 -4.02
CA PRO A 248 -24.30 -7.53 -4.64
C PRO A 248 -25.48 -6.82 -5.30
N ASP A 249 -25.85 -5.63 -4.82
CA ASP A 249 -26.96 -4.82 -5.34
C ASP A 249 -26.46 -3.70 -6.29
N THR A 250 -25.21 -3.80 -6.75
CA THR A 250 -24.58 -2.82 -7.65
C THR A 250 -24.58 -3.33 -9.09
N ASP A 251 -25.07 -2.51 -10.03
CA ASP A 251 -25.16 -2.87 -11.44
C ASP A 251 -23.75 -2.94 -12.08
N ILE A 252 -22.93 -1.90 -11.86
CA ILE A 252 -21.58 -1.83 -12.44
C ILE A 252 -20.54 -1.45 -11.40
N VAL A 253 -19.46 -2.23 -11.36
CA VAL A 253 -18.23 -1.86 -10.65
C VAL A 253 -17.12 -1.52 -11.65
N LEU A 254 -16.61 -0.29 -11.56
CA LEU A 254 -15.52 0.21 -12.39
C LEU A 254 -14.20 0.16 -11.62
N VAL A 255 -13.37 -0.83 -11.91
CA VAL A 255 -12.06 -1.05 -11.28
C VAL A 255 -10.97 -0.31 -12.07
N ILE A 256 -10.41 0.75 -11.52
CA ILE A 256 -9.47 1.63 -12.24
C ILE A 256 -8.04 1.43 -11.72
N GLY A 257 -7.25 0.61 -12.41
CA GLY A 257 -5.84 0.43 -12.09
C GLY A 257 -5.58 -0.23 -10.72
N ALA A 258 -6.53 -1.02 -10.25
CA ALA A 258 -6.41 -1.90 -9.09
C ALA A 258 -6.23 -3.37 -9.54
N ASN A 259 -5.51 -4.16 -8.75
CA ASN A 259 -5.32 -5.58 -9.02
C ASN A 259 -5.42 -6.40 -7.72
N ASP A 260 -4.42 -6.32 -6.84
CA ASP A 260 -4.36 -7.16 -5.64
C ASP A 260 -5.55 -6.92 -4.69
N ILE A 261 -6.02 -5.67 -4.56
CA ILE A 261 -7.11 -5.26 -3.66
C ILE A 261 -8.51 -5.71 -4.10
N VAL A 262 -8.63 -6.28 -5.30
CA VAL A 262 -9.88 -6.83 -5.86
C VAL A 262 -9.71 -8.30 -6.24
N ASN A 263 -8.66 -8.98 -5.76
CA ASN A 263 -8.31 -10.33 -6.18
C ASN A 263 -9.06 -11.41 -5.35
N PRO A 264 -9.94 -12.23 -5.97
CA PRO A 264 -10.68 -13.27 -5.26
C PRO A 264 -9.80 -14.36 -4.65
N ALA A 265 -8.59 -14.57 -5.18
CA ALA A 265 -7.63 -15.55 -4.65
C ALA A 265 -7.25 -15.27 -3.18
N ALA A 266 -7.47 -14.05 -2.69
CA ALA A 266 -7.32 -13.75 -1.27
C ALA A 266 -8.31 -14.53 -0.38
N GLN A 267 -9.48 -14.90 -0.88
CA GLN A 267 -10.49 -15.68 -0.15
C GLN A 267 -10.54 -17.14 -0.61
N ASP A 268 -10.44 -17.37 -1.92
CA ASP A 268 -10.70 -18.68 -2.54
C ASP A 268 -9.48 -19.62 -2.51
N GLU A 269 -8.26 -19.08 -2.45
CA GLU A 269 -7.01 -19.84 -2.57
C GLU A 269 -6.16 -19.76 -1.28
N PRO A 270 -6.22 -20.76 -0.38
CA PRO A 270 -5.46 -20.76 0.87
C PRO A 270 -3.94 -20.68 0.71
N ASN A 271 -3.43 -21.11 -0.45
CA ASN A 271 -2.00 -21.14 -0.76
C ASN A 271 -1.50 -19.86 -1.47
N SER A 272 -2.39 -18.90 -1.73
CA SER A 272 -2.03 -17.65 -2.38
C SER A 272 -1.18 -16.75 -1.47
N PRO A 273 -0.17 -16.03 -1.98
CA PRO A 273 0.59 -15.03 -1.21
C PRO A 273 -0.26 -13.92 -0.57
N ILE A 274 -1.50 -13.75 -1.01
CA ILE A 274 -2.47 -12.76 -0.50
C ILE A 274 -3.63 -13.41 0.26
N ALA A 275 -3.56 -14.71 0.55
CA ALA A 275 -4.61 -15.44 1.27
C ALA A 275 -4.95 -14.76 2.62
N GLY A 276 -6.24 -14.58 2.88
CA GLY A 276 -6.81 -13.90 4.04
C GLY A 276 -6.74 -12.37 4.03
N MET A 277 -6.19 -11.74 2.98
CA MET A 277 -6.28 -10.29 2.80
C MET A 277 -7.74 -9.89 2.61
N PRO A 278 -8.29 -8.96 3.43
CA PRO A 278 -9.57 -8.33 3.11
C PRO A 278 -9.47 -7.68 1.73
N VAL A 279 -10.47 -7.87 0.88
CA VAL A 279 -10.51 -7.33 -0.49
C VAL A 279 -11.88 -6.73 -0.77
N LEU A 280 -11.95 -5.87 -1.78
CA LEU A 280 -13.21 -5.41 -2.33
C LEU A 280 -13.81 -6.53 -3.19
N GLU A 281 -14.99 -7.00 -2.81
CA GLU A 281 -15.64 -8.19 -3.41
C GLU A 281 -16.38 -7.83 -4.70
N VAL A 282 -15.69 -7.15 -5.61
CA VAL A 282 -16.27 -6.54 -6.83
C VAL A 282 -16.96 -7.55 -7.73
N TRP A 283 -16.53 -8.81 -7.68
CA TRP A 283 -17.13 -9.91 -8.44
C TRP A 283 -18.56 -10.26 -8.03
N LYS A 284 -19.06 -9.71 -6.91
CA LYS A 284 -20.45 -9.89 -6.48
C LYS A 284 -21.43 -8.96 -7.21
N ALA A 285 -20.94 -7.91 -7.86
CA ALA A 285 -21.76 -7.01 -8.67
C ALA A 285 -22.23 -7.67 -9.98
N GLU A 286 -23.25 -7.10 -10.61
CA GLU A 286 -23.81 -7.62 -11.86
C GLU A 286 -22.77 -7.61 -12.98
N THR A 287 -22.04 -6.50 -13.18
CA THR A 287 -20.93 -6.41 -14.13
C THR A 287 -19.72 -5.71 -13.52
N THR A 288 -18.51 -6.27 -13.69
CA THR A 288 -17.24 -5.64 -13.29
C THR A 288 -16.44 -5.25 -14.52
N ILE A 289 -16.11 -3.97 -14.66
CA ILE A 289 -15.26 -3.45 -15.74
C ILE A 289 -13.88 -3.12 -15.16
N ILE A 290 -12.84 -3.79 -15.66
CA ILE A 290 -11.46 -3.64 -15.17
C ILE A 290 -10.62 -2.86 -16.19
N LEU A 291 -10.14 -1.70 -15.78
CA LEU A 291 -9.26 -0.84 -16.56
C LEU A 291 -7.80 -1.13 -16.22
N LYS A 292 -7.06 -1.66 -17.21
CA LYS A 292 -5.61 -1.87 -17.11
C LYS A 292 -4.94 -1.84 -18.48
N ARG A 293 -3.63 -1.57 -18.51
CA ARG A 293 -2.85 -1.49 -19.76
C ARG A 293 -2.62 -2.85 -20.45
N SER A 294 -2.48 -3.91 -19.67
CA SER A 294 -2.14 -5.26 -20.16
C SER A 294 -2.47 -6.31 -19.12
N MET A 295 -2.32 -7.60 -19.42
CA MET A 295 -2.49 -8.70 -18.44
C MET A 295 -1.37 -8.82 -17.39
N ALA A 296 -0.53 -7.79 -17.22
CA ALA A 296 0.52 -7.79 -16.20
C ALA A 296 -0.03 -7.97 -14.77
N THR A 297 0.76 -8.64 -13.93
CA THR A 297 0.45 -8.90 -12.53
C THR A 297 0.57 -7.64 -11.67
N GLY A 298 -0.07 -7.69 -10.50
CA GLY A 298 -0.08 -6.62 -9.52
C GLY A 298 1.21 -6.53 -8.73
N TYR A 299 1.16 -5.89 -7.57
CA TYR A 299 2.33 -5.77 -6.72
C TYR A 299 2.74 -7.14 -6.14
N ALA A 300 1.76 -7.95 -5.73
CA ALA A 300 1.98 -9.27 -5.16
C ALA A 300 2.56 -10.29 -6.18
N GLY A 301 2.59 -9.95 -7.46
CA GLY A 301 3.12 -10.82 -8.51
C GLY A 301 2.28 -12.07 -8.78
N VAL A 302 1.04 -12.10 -8.27
CA VAL A 302 0.06 -13.17 -8.50
C VAL A 302 -0.85 -12.80 -9.66
N ASP A 303 -1.35 -13.82 -10.35
CA ASP A 303 -2.42 -13.64 -11.33
C ASP A 303 -3.77 -13.43 -10.61
N ASN A 304 -4.77 -12.90 -11.32
CA ASN A 304 -6.04 -12.51 -10.72
C ASN A 304 -7.22 -13.23 -11.40
N PRO A 305 -7.84 -14.21 -10.72
CA PRO A 305 -9.01 -14.92 -11.22
C PRO A 305 -10.19 -14.01 -11.59
N LEU A 306 -10.28 -12.80 -11.03
CA LEU A 306 -11.32 -11.81 -11.38
C LEU A 306 -11.38 -11.57 -12.89
N PHE A 307 -10.25 -11.53 -13.58
CA PHE A 307 -10.19 -11.17 -15.01
C PHE A 307 -10.84 -12.20 -15.92
N TYR A 308 -11.12 -13.39 -15.39
CA TYR A 308 -11.63 -14.54 -16.14
C TYR A 308 -13.06 -14.92 -15.75
N ARG A 309 -13.69 -14.16 -14.82
CA ARG A 309 -15.07 -14.40 -14.43
C ARG A 309 -16.05 -13.95 -15.52
N GLU A 310 -17.20 -14.62 -15.60
CA GLU A 310 -18.21 -14.37 -16.64
C GLU A 310 -18.79 -12.95 -16.61
N ASN A 311 -18.88 -12.33 -15.43
CA ASN A 311 -19.34 -10.96 -15.24
C ASN A 311 -18.22 -9.90 -15.36
N SER A 312 -17.00 -10.31 -15.68
CA SER A 312 -15.86 -9.39 -15.82
C SER A 312 -15.63 -8.98 -17.27
N ARG A 313 -15.29 -7.72 -17.47
CA ARG A 313 -14.97 -7.12 -18.77
C ARG A 313 -13.68 -6.33 -18.67
N MET A 314 -12.76 -6.56 -19.60
CA MET A 314 -11.43 -5.94 -19.60
C MET A 314 -11.39 -4.75 -20.56
N LEU A 315 -11.30 -3.53 -20.02
CA LEU A 315 -11.09 -2.33 -20.82
C LEU A 315 -9.59 -2.03 -20.86
N PHE A 316 -8.94 -2.42 -21.96
CA PHE A 316 -7.50 -2.24 -22.11
C PHE A 316 -7.13 -0.81 -22.54
N GLY A 317 -6.17 -0.21 -21.83
CA GLY A 317 -5.67 1.12 -22.16
C GLY A 317 -4.98 1.83 -21.01
N ASP A 318 -4.48 3.04 -21.27
CA ASP A 318 -4.10 3.97 -20.19
C ASP A 318 -5.35 4.47 -19.47
N ALA A 319 -5.32 4.53 -18.13
CA ALA A 319 -6.50 4.85 -17.35
C ALA A 319 -7.04 6.26 -17.63
N LYS A 320 -6.17 7.23 -17.92
CA LYS A 320 -6.61 8.60 -18.22
C LYS A 320 -7.24 8.66 -19.61
N GLU A 321 -6.57 8.08 -20.61
CA GLU A 321 -7.07 8.06 -21.99
C GLU A 321 -8.40 7.32 -22.10
N SER A 322 -8.52 6.12 -21.51
CA SER A 322 -9.74 5.32 -21.54
C SER A 322 -10.91 6.04 -20.85
N ILE A 323 -10.71 6.60 -19.65
CA ILE A 323 -11.78 7.32 -18.95
C ILE A 323 -12.17 8.60 -19.69
N SER A 324 -11.21 9.34 -20.26
CA SER A 324 -11.52 10.51 -21.08
C SER A 324 -12.29 10.15 -22.35
N ALA A 325 -11.99 9.02 -22.98
CA ALA A 325 -12.74 8.53 -24.14
C ALA A 325 -14.17 8.13 -23.77
N VAL A 326 -14.34 7.39 -22.67
CA VAL A 326 -15.66 7.04 -22.11
C VAL A 326 -16.46 8.31 -21.79
N LEU A 327 -15.83 9.29 -21.15
CA LEU A 327 -16.47 10.56 -20.81
C LEU A 327 -16.92 11.35 -22.05
N ALA A 328 -16.11 11.37 -23.11
CA ALA A 328 -16.43 12.10 -24.35
C ALA A 328 -17.61 11.47 -25.11
N ALA A 329 -17.85 10.18 -24.91
CA ALA A 329 -18.91 9.42 -25.57
C ALA A 329 -20.19 9.26 -24.73
N LEU A 330 -20.12 9.52 -23.42
CA LEU A 330 -21.25 9.49 -22.49
C LEU A 330 -22.18 10.68 -22.70
#